data_AF-A0A846CWE6-F1
#
_entry.id   AF-A0A846CWE6-F1
#
_cell.length_a   1.000
_cell.length_b   1.000
_cell.length_c   1.000
_cell.angle_alpha   90.00
_cell.angle_beta   90.00
_cell.angle_gamma   90.00
#
_symmetry.space_group_name_H-M   'P 1'
#
loop_
_entity.id
_entity.type
_entity.pdbx_description
1 polymer ?
#
loop_
_entity_poly.entity_id
_entity_poly.type
_entity_poly.pdbx_seq_one_letter_code
_entity_poly.pdbx_strand_id
1 'polypeptide(L)'
;MKVLLLTLAVLVSSLVALEVGLRWLLGFGNPLIYVADEEIGYLLAPNQSTRRFGNRIVINEYSMRSPTTTPSPPPSMLRVFLLG
;
A
#
# COMPACT_ATOMS: atom_id res chain seq x y z
N MET A 1 -30.84 -28.01 -15.55
CA MET A 1 -31.01 -26.71 -14.86
C MET A 1 -30.38 -26.69 -13.47
N LYS A 2 -30.73 -27.59 -12.53
CA LYS A 2 -30.14 -27.61 -11.16
C LYS A 2 -28.61 -27.71 -11.13
N VAL A 3 -28.03 -28.64 -11.90
CA VAL A 3 -26.56 -28.81 -11.98
C VAL A 3 -25.88 -27.54 -12.50
N LEU A 4 -26.43 -26.93 -13.55
CA LEU A 4 -25.92 -25.67 -14.09
C LEU A 4 -25.94 -24.53 -13.05
N LEU A 5 -27.02 -24.42 -12.29
CA LEU A 5 -27.15 -23.42 -11.23
C LEU A 5 -26.13 -23.66 -10.10
N LEU A 6 -25.93 -24.92 -9.69
CA LEU A 6 -24.93 -25.28 -8.68
C LEU A 6 -23.50 -24.98 -9.18
N THR A 7 -23.18 -25.32 -10.42
CA THR A 7 -21.86 -25.02 -10.99
C THR A 7 -21.61 -23.52 -11.05
N LEU A 8 -22.62 -22.74 -11.42
CA LEU A 8 -22.50 -21.28 -11.46
C LEU A 8 -22.32 -20.69 -10.06
N ALA A 9 -23.07 -21.19 -9.08
CA ALA A 9 -22.96 -20.75 -7.69
C ALA A 9 -21.56 -21.00 -7.11
N VAL A 10 -20.97 -22.17 -7.38
CA VAL A 10 -19.60 -22.51 -6.94
C VAL A 10 -18.57 -21.62 -7.62
N LEU A 11 -18.72 -21.38 -8.93
CA LEU A 11 -17.81 -20.51 -9.68
C LEU A 11 -17.83 -19.08 -9.13
N VAL A 12 -19.03 -18.50 -8.98
CA VAL A 12 -19.20 -17.14 -8.45
C VAL A 12 -18.62 -17.04 -7.04
N SER A 13 -18.93 -18.00 -6.16
CA SER A 13 -18.41 -18.01 -4.79
C SER A 13 -16.88 -18.09 -4.75
N SER A 14 -16.28 -18.91 -5.62
CA SER A 14 -14.83 -19.04 -5.74
C SER A 14 -14.17 -17.74 -6.20
N LEU A 15 -14.76 -17.06 -7.19
CA LEU A 15 -14.25 -15.77 -7.68
C LEU A 15 -14.34 -14.67 -6.60
N VAL A 16 -15.44 -14.64 -5.85
CA VAL A 16 -15.60 -13.71 -4.72
C VAL A 16 -14.55 -13.98 -3.64
N ALA A 17 -14.35 -15.25 -3.27
CA ALA A 17 -13.34 -15.63 -2.28
C ALA A 17 -11.92 -15.24 -2.74
N LEU A 18 -11.60 -15.45 -4.02
CA LEU A 18 -10.33 -15.06 -4.61
C LEU A 18 -10.14 -13.54 -4.54
N GLU A 19 -11.12 -12.75 -4.99
CA GLU A 19 -11.05 -11.29 -4.99
C GLU A 19 -10.84 -10.73 -3.57
N VAL A 20 -11.60 -11.21 -2.58
CA VAL A 20 -11.45 -10.80 -1.18
C VAL A 20 -10.06 -11.17 -0.65
N GLY A 21 -9.59 -12.39 -0.95
CA GLY A 21 -8.25 -12.84 -0.58
C GLY A 21 -7.15 -11.96 -1.18
N LEU A 22 -7.23 -11.64 -2.48
CA LEU A 22 -6.27 -10.76 -3.15
C LEU A 22 -6.26 -9.35 -2.54
N ARG A 23 -7.44 -8.79 -2.26
CA ARG A 23 -7.54 -7.45 -1.68
C ARG A 23 -6.96 -7.35 -0.28
N TRP A 24 -7.27 -8.30 0.59
CA TRP A 24 -6.94 -8.21 2.02
C TRP A 24 -5.63 -8.90 2.40
N LEU A 25 -5.31 -10.05 1.83
CA LEU A 25 -4.10 -10.80 2.17
C LEU A 25 -2.88 -10.27 1.39
N LEU A 26 -3.05 -10.03 0.09
CA LEU A 26 -1.96 -9.51 -0.75
C LEU A 26 -1.92 -7.98 -0.82
N GLY A 27 -2.96 -7.31 -0.34
CA GLY A 27 -3.01 -5.85 -0.30
C GLY A 27 -3.32 -5.21 -1.65
N PHE A 28 -4.04 -5.92 -2.53
CA PHE A 28 -4.39 -5.39 -3.86
C PHE A 28 -5.53 -4.37 -3.81
N GLY A 29 -6.29 -4.32 -2.71
CA GLY A 29 -7.41 -3.39 -2.54
C GLY A 29 -7.00 -1.98 -2.10
N ASN A 30 -5.73 -1.76 -1.75
CA ASN A 30 -5.22 -0.46 -1.29
C ASN A 30 -3.80 -0.22 -1.87
N PRO A 31 -3.67 0.07 -3.18
CA PRO A 31 -2.36 0.27 -3.78
C PRO A 31 -1.66 1.54 -3.28
N LEU A 32 -0.35 1.62 -3.49
CA LEU A 32 0.39 2.88 -3.34
C LEU A 32 -0.09 3.88 -4.38
N ILE A 33 -0.36 5.11 -3.94
CA ILE A 33 -0.81 6.20 -4.80
C ILE A 33 0.38 7.10 -5.12
N TYR A 34 0.42 7.58 -6.35
CA TYR A 34 1.40 8.53 -6.85
C TYR A 34 0.71 9.83 -7.26
N VAL A 35 1.41 10.94 -7.08
CA VAL A 35 1.05 12.28 -7.56
C VAL A 35 2.04 12.65 -8.65
N ALA A 36 1.57 13.23 -9.74
CA ALA A 36 2.44 13.74 -10.78
C ALA A 36 3.25 14.93 -10.25
N ASP A 37 4.52 15.01 -10.63
CA ASP A 37 5.45 16.07 -10.26
C ASP A 37 6.17 16.56 -11.52
N GLU A 38 6.32 17.87 -11.67
CA GLU A 38 6.87 18.46 -12.90
C GLU A 38 8.39 18.24 -13.05
N GLU A 39 9.11 18.10 -11.94
CA GLU A 39 10.57 17.99 -11.95
C GLU A 39 11.04 16.53 -11.98
N ILE A 40 10.38 15.67 -11.21
CA ILE A 40 10.78 14.25 -11.03
C ILE A 40 9.74 13.25 -11.58
N GLY A 41 8.72 13.75 -12.28
CA GLY A 41 7.69 12.97 -12.97
C GLY A 41 6.61 12.44 -12.02
N TYR A 42 7.00 11.67 -11.01
CA TYR A 42 6.06 11.11 -10.03
C TYR A 42 6.64 11.05 -8.62
N LEU A 43 5.79 11.41 -7.68
CA LEU A 43 6.05 11.37 -6.25
C LEU A 43 5.04 10.44 -5.58
N LEU A 44 5.43 9.76 -4.50
CA LEU A 44 4.46 9.03 -3.69
C LEU A 44 3.51 10.03 -3.02
N ALA A 45 2.20 9.76 -3.06
CA ALA A 45 1.24 10.61 -2.36
C ALA A 45 1.60 10.66 -0.86
N PRO A 46 1.60 11.83 -0.20
CA PRO A 46 1.96 11.92 1.21
C PRO A 46 0.89 11.27 2.10
N ASN A 47 1.24 11.00 3.36
CA ASN A 47 0.32 10.56 4.41
C ASN A 47 -0.44 9.25 4.12
N GLN A 48 0.19 8.29 3.45
CA GLN A 48 -0.41 6.98 3.17
C GLN A 48 0.19 5.89 4.06
N SER A 49 -0.68 4.99 4.53
CA SER A 49 -0.28 3.74 5.15
C SER A 49 -1.02 2.60 4.46
N THR A 50 -0.27 1.71 3.82
CA THR A 50 -0.82 0.55 3.13
C THR A 50 -0.04 -0.73 3.46
N ARG A 51 -0.55 -1.86 2.99
CA ARG A 51 0.13 -3.16 3.01
C ARG A 51 0.17 -3.73 1.61
N ARG A 52 1.31 -4.29 1.21
CA ARG A 52 1.49 -5.00 -0.06
C ARG A 52 2.31 -6.25 0.19
N PHE A 53 1.78 -7.41 -0.20
CA PHE A 53 2.40 -8.72 0.07
C PHE A 53 2.79 -8.90 1.55
N GLY A 54 1.88 -8.53 2.47
CA GLY A 54 2.13 -8.57 3.92
C GLY A 54 3.03 -7.46 4.48
N ASN A 55 3.77 -6.73 3.65
CA ASN A 55 4.68 -5.68 4.08
C ASN A 55 3.94 -4.37 4.32
N ARG A 56 4.12 -3.77 5.50
CA ARG A 56 3.61 -2.43 5.79
C ARG A 56 4.47 -1.38 5.08
N ILE A 57 3.81 -0.46 4.38
CA ILE A 57 4.42 0.67 3.70
C ILE A 57 3.81 1.93 4.31
N VAL A 58 4.67 2.83 4.78
CA VAL A 58 4.28 4.13 5.35
C VAL A 58 5.02 5.19 4.58
N ILE A 59 4.27 6.16 4.11
CA ILE A 59 4.78 7.35 3.45
C ILE A 59 4.38 8.54 4.30
N ASN A 60 5.36 9.33 4.70
CA ASN A 60 5.15 10.49 5.56
C ASN A 60 4.63 11.71 4.78
N GLU A 61 4.49 12.84 5.46
CA GLU A 61 4.02 14.12 4.92
C GLU A 61 4.97 14.72 3.85
N TYR A 62 6.22 14.29 3.82
CA TYR A 62 7.24 14.69 2.85
C TYR A 62 7.40 13.66 1.72
N SER A 63 6.43 12.75 1.58
CA SER A 63 6.44 11.69 0.58
C SER A 63 7.65 10.73 0.66
N MET A 64 8.28 10.64 1.83
CA MET A 64 9.39 9.71 2.08
C MET A 64 8.85 8.40 2.65
N ARG A 65 9.51 7.28 2.30
CA ARG A 65 9.18 5.96 2.86
C ARG A 65 9.76 5.78 4.26
N SER A 66 9.17 6.49 5.22
CA SER A 66 9.52 6.45 6.63
C SER A 66 8.31 6.86 7.48
N PRO A 67 8.36 6.64 8.81
CA PRO A 67 7.43 7.30 9.72
C PRO A 67 7.56 8.83 9.65
N THR A 68 6.54 9.54 10.13
CA THR A 68 6.59 10.99 10.36
C THR A 68 7.81 11.36 11.20
N THR A 69 8.49 12.42 10.80
CA THR A 69 9.71 12.89 11.45
C THR A 69 9.48 14.27 12.05
N THR A 70 10.06 14.53 13.22
CA THR A 70 10.07 15.87 13.79
C THR A 70 11.17 16.72 13.15
N PRO A 71 10.99 18.04 12.97
CA PRO A 71 12.04 18.90 12.42
C PRO A 71 13.35 18.83 13.23
N SER A 72 13.25 18.87 14.57
CA SER A 72 14.42 18.72 15.46
C SER A 72 14.50 17.30 16.02
N PRO A 73 15.69 16.66 16.02
CA PRO A 73 15.89 15.40 16.74
C PRO A 73 15.89 15.63 18.26
N PRO A 74 15.48 14.64 19.07
CA PRO A 74 15.68 14.68 20.51
C PRO A 74 17.18 14.67 20.86
N PRO A 75 17.60 15.22 22.01
CA PRO A 75 19.02 15.36 22.38
C PRO A 75 19.83 14.06 22.38
N SER A 76 19.18 12.91 22.55
CA SER A 76 19.80 11.58 22.55
C SER A 76 19.91 10.93 21.17
N MET A 77 19.48 11.61 20.10
CA MET A 77 19.41 11.05 18.74
C MET A 77 20.34 11.79 17.78
N LEU A 78 21.27 11.05 17.18
CA LEU A 78 22.07 11.52 16.05
C LEU A 78 21.33 11.23 14.74
N ARG A 79 21.18 12.23 13.86
CA ARG A 79 20.71 12.06 12.48
C ARG A 79 21.89 12.24 11.53
N VAL A 80 22.11 11.26 10.66
CA VAL A 80 23.19 11.29 9.67
C VAL A 80 22.56 11.33 8.30
N PHE A 81 22.98 12.28 7.46
CA PHE A 81 22.62 12.32 6.05
C PHE A 81 23.67 11.57 5.25
N LEU A 82 23.26 10.49 4.60
CA LEU A 82 24.12 9.65 3.78
C LEU A 82 23.74 9.85 2.31
N LEU A 83 24.72 10.24 1.51
CA LEU A 83 24.61 10.36 0.05
C LEU A 83 25.49 9.27 -0.57
N GLY A 84 24.99 8.58 -1.59
CA GLY A 84 25.69 7.51 -2.30
C GLY A 84 24.89 6.99 -3.48
#